data_AF-A0A5J4PJ49-F1
#
_entry.id   AF-A0A5J4PJ49-F1
#
_cell.length_a   1.000
_cell.length_b   1.000
_cell.length_c   1.000
_cell.angle_alpha   90.00
_cell.angle_beta   90.00
_cell.angle_gamma   90.00
#
_symmetry.space_group_name_H-M   'P 1'
#
loop_
_entity.id
_entity.type
_entity.pdbx_description
1 polymer ?
#
loop_
_entity_poly.entity_id
_entity_poly.type
_entity_poly.pdbx_seq_one_letter_code
_entity_poly.pdbx_strand_id
1 'polypeptide(L)'
;MKTDPEKLKLRLNVLFYGEDAVDYGSISREWFTLILPEITNPNYALFKGGGDVDKFLGRVLAKALFENFQVDTHFSHLIYKTLLDLPFLLSDLEPIDADAYKSLVFIAENDPSGLMLDFTLTITEFDQMKEI
;
A
#
# COMPACT_ATOMS: atom_id res chain seq x y z
N MET A 1 -5.93 14.56 -11.47
CA MET A 1 -6.15 14.30 -12.91
C MET A 1 -7.02 13.04 -13.04
N LYS A 2 -8.27 13.14 -13.53
CA LYS A 2 -9.13 11.96 -13.73
C LYS A 2 -8.68 11.24 -15.00
N THR A 3 -7.82 10.23 -14.85
CA THR A 3 -7.48 9.32 -15.94
C THR A 3 -8.67 8.42 -16.26
N ASP A 4 -9.03 8.38 -17.53
CA ASP A 4 -10.00 7.42 -18.08
C ASP A 4 -9.42 6.00 -17.95
N PRO A 5 -10.09 5.06 -17.25
CA PRO A 5 -9.61 3.69 -17.08
C PRO A 5 -9.33 2.96 -18.40
N GLU A 6 -10.06 3.27 -19.48
CA GLU A 6 -9.84 2.63 -20.78
C GLU A 6 -8.47 3.02 -21.36
N LYS A 7 -7.97 4.22 -21.05
CA LYS A 7 -6.63 4.65 -21.47
C LYS A 7 -5.52 3.88 -20.77
N LEU A 8 -5.76 3.35 -19.56
CA LEU A 8 -4.76 2.55 -18.84
C LEU A 8 -4.56 1.17 -19.47
N LYS A 9 -5.53 0.68 -20.28
CA LYS A 9 -5.40 -0.59 -21.01
C LYS A 9 -4.51 -0.47 -22.25
N LEU A 10 -4.30 0.74 -22.76
CA LEU A 10 -3.40 0.99 -23.89
C LEU A 10 -1.95 0.71 -23.48
N ARG A 11 -1.12 0.28 -24.43
CA ARG A 11 0.31 0.04 -24.18
C ARG A 11 0.97 1.30 -23.63
N LEU A 12 1.67 1.17 -22.51
CA LEU A 12 2.48 2.26 -21.97
C LEU A 12 3.77 2.37 -22.81
N ASN A 13 4.02 3.57 -23.34
CA ASN A 13 5.29 3.91 -23.96
C ASN A 13 5.89 5.07 -23.18
N VAL A 14 7.02 4.83 -22.53
CA VAL A 14 7.76 5.85 -21.78
C VAL A 14 8.87 6.42 -22.64
N LEU A 15 9.12 7.73 -22.51
CA LEU A 15 10.24 8.45 -23.09
C LEU A 15 10.88 9.29 -21.99
N PHE A 16 12.14 9.02 -21.68
CA PHE A 16 12.88 9.85 -20.73
C PHE A 16 13.29 11.17 -21.37
N TYR A 17 13.27 12.23 -20.57
CA TYR A 17 13.61 13.55 -21.05
C TYR A 17 15.09 13.63 -21.44
N GLY A 18 15.36 13.95 -22.71
CA GLY A 18 16.73 14.06 -23.21
C GLY A 18 17.36 12.74 -23.66
N GLU A 19 16.59 11.64 -23.70
CA GLU A 19 17.06 10.35 -24.20
C GLU A 19 16.34 9.97 -25.50
N ASP A 20 17.10 9.49 -26.49
CA ASP A 20 16.54 8.94 -27.71
C ASP A 20 15.99 7.54 -27.43
N ALA A 21 14.67 7.37 -27.53
CA ALA A 21 14.06 6.07 -27.36
C ALA A 21 14.31 5.17 -28.57
N VAL A 22 15.25 4.23 -28.43
CA VAL A 22 15.52 3.20 -29.45
C VAL A 22 14.56 2.00 -29.32
N ASP A 23 14.20 1.62 -28.09
CA ASP A 23 13.25 0.55 -27.78
C ASP A 23 12.30 0.97 -26.64
N TYR A 24 11.07 1.34 -26.99
CA TYR A 24 10.05 1.77 -26.02
C TYR A 24 9.65 0.68 -25.01
N GLY A 25 9.86 -0.61 -25.34
CA GLY A 25 9.53 -1.72 -24.46
C GLY A 25 10.49 -1.85 -23.28
N SER A 26 11.80 -1.75 -23.54
CA SER A 26 12.83 -1.78 -22.50
C SER A 26 12.75 -0.54 -21.61
N ILE A 27 12.53 0.63 -22.20
CA ILE A 27 12.40 1.91 -21.49
C ILE A 27 11.18 1.90 -20.54
N SER A 28 10.06 1.33 -20.97
CA SER A 28 8.87 1.23 -20.12
C SER A 28 9.08 0.28 -18.94
N ARG A 29 9.84 -0.81 -19.13
CA ARG A 29 10.23 -1.71 -18.03
C ARG A 29 11.14 -1.00 -17.03
N GLU A 30 12.14 -0.28 -17.52
CA GLU A 30 13.05 0.53 -16.70
C GLU A 30 12.27 1.56 -15.86
N TRP A 31 11.29 2.22 -16.46
CA TRP A 31 10.43 3.15 -15.73
C TRP A 31 9.71 2.50 -14.53
N PHE A 32 9.16 1.29 -14.68
CA PHE A 32 8.55 0.57 -13.56
C PHE A 32 9.55 0.27 -12.44
N THR A 33 10.77 -0.13 -12.81
CA THR A 33 11.85 -0.40 -11.85
C THR A 33 12.26 0.86 -11.08
N LEU A 34 12.24 2.03 -11.72
CA LEU A 34 12.61 3.29 -11.08
C LEU A 34 11.48 3.89 -10.24
N ILE A 35 10.24 3.83 -10.72
CA ILE A 35 9.13 4.52 -10.07
C ILE A 35 8.63 3.80 -8.81
N LEU A 36 8.67 2.47 -8.77
CA LEU A 36 8.11 1.72 -7.65
C LEU A 36 8.84 1.93 -6.31
N PRO A 37 10.19 1.88 -6.24
CA PRO A 37 10.92 2.24 -5.04
C PRO A 37 10.60 3.66 -4.56
N GLU A 38 10.50 4.61 -5.50
CA GLU A 38 10.21 6.01 -5.18
C GLU A 38 8.77 6.20 -4.68
N ILE A 39 7.79 5.51 -5.25
CA ILE A 39 6.42 5.58 -4.72
C ILE A 39 6.38 5.01 -3.31
N THR A 40 7.16 3.96 -3.01
CA THR A 40 7.25 3.36 -1.66
C THR A 40 8.11 4.16 -0.66
N ASN A 41 8.75 5.24 -1.09
CA ASN A 41 9.71 5.98 -0.28
C ASN A 41 9.01 6.71 0.90
N PRO A 42 9.35 6.37 2.16
CA PRO A 42 8.70 6.95 3.33
C PRO A 42 8.93 8.46 3.47
N ASN A 43 9.99 9.00 2.84
CA ASN A 43 10.30 10.44 2.88
C ASN A 43 9.28 11.29 2.14
N TYR A 44 8.52 10.71 1.20
CA TYR A 44 7.46 11.43 0.49
C TYR A 44 6.13 11.40 1.24
N ALA A 45 6.07 10.73 2.40
CA ALA A 45 4.87 10.58 3.24
C ALA A 45 3.63 10.06 2.47
N LEU A 46 3.86 9.39 1.33
CA LEU A 46 2.85 8.96 0.38
C LEU A 46 1.81 8.00 0.99
N PHE A 47 2.17 7.26 2.04
CA PHE A 47 1.30 6.28 2.72
C PHE A 47 0.79 6.71 4.09
N LYS A 48 1.17 7.90 4.59
CA LYS A 48 0.78 8.35 5.94
C LYS A 48 -0.54 9.14 5.96
N GLY A 49 -1.26 9.24 4.83
CA GLY A 49 -2.34 10.22 4.72
C GLY A 49 -3.47 9.88 3.74
N GLY A 50 -3.75 8.60 3.47
CA GLY A 50 -4.97 8.10 2.81
C GLY A 50 -5.54 9.03 1.74
N GLY A 51 -5.08 8.93 0.50
CA GLY A 51 -5.34 9.95 -0.53
C GLY A 51 -5.19 9.49 -1.97
N ASP A 52 -5.09 10.45 -2.91
CA ASP A 52 -4.97 10.17 -4.35
C ASP A 52 -3.68 9.42 -4.73
N VAL A 53 -2.71 9.37 -3.82
CA VAL A 53 -1.47 8.60 -3.94
C VAL A 53 -1.72 7.10 -3.93
N ASP A 54 -2.63 6.61 -3.09
CA ASP A 54 -2.99 5.18 -3.03
C ASP A 54 -3.61 4.73 -4.35
N LYS A 55 -4.43 5.60 -4.96
CA LYS A 55 -4.99 5.37 -6.30
C LYS A 55 -3.92 5.36 -7.38
N PHE A 56 -2.91 6.22 -7.27
CA PHE A 56 -1.81 6.26 -8.22
C PHE A 56 -0.97 4.98 -8.13
N LEU A 57 -0.54 4.58 -6.92
CA LEU A 57 0.16 3.32 -6.71
C LEU A 57 -0.65 2.13 -7.23
N GLY A 58 -1.93 2.05 -6.85
CA GLY A 58 -2.81 0.99 -7.31
C GLY A 58 -2.88 0.91 -8.84
N ARG A 59 -2.90 2.05 -9.54
CA ARG A 59 -2.86 2.10 -11.00
C ARG A 59 -1.52 1.68 -11.58
N VAL A 60 -0.40 2.11 -10.99
CA VAL A 60 0.94 1.71 -11.43
C VAL A 60 1.14 0.20 -11.26
N LEU A 61 0.76 -0.35 -10.10
CA LEU A 61 0.82 -1.79 -9.84
C LEU A 61 -0.10 -2.58 -10.76
N ALA A 62 -1.36 -2.16 -10.91
CA ALA A 62 -2.29 -2.79 -11.83
C ALA A 62 -1.78 -2.76 -13.27
N LYS A 63 -1.12 -1.67 -13.69
CA LYS A 63 -0.54 -1.55 -15.02
C LYS A 63 0.66 -2.48 -15.22
N ALA A 64 1.58 -2.55 -14.25
CA ALA A 64 2.71 -3.47 -14.29
C ALA A 64 2.23 -4.92 -14.42
N LEU A 65 1.23 -5.31 -13.62
CA LEU A 65 0.59 -6.62 -13.69
C LEU A 65 -0.09 -6.87 -15.05
N PHE A 66 -0.85 -5.89 -15.56
CA PHE A 66 -1.56 -6.00 -16.84
C PHE A 66 -0.61 -6.18 -18.03
N GLU A 67 0.56 -5.55 -18.01
CA GLU A 67 1.58 -5.67 -19.07
C GLU A 67 2.59 -6.80 -18.82
N ASN A 68 2.38 -7.60 -17.77
CA ASN A 68 3.25 -8.72 -17.37
C ASN A 68 4.71 -8.28 -17.12
N PHE A 69 4.89 -7.12 -16.49
CA PHE A 69 6.17 -6.68 -15.98
C PHE A 69 6.41 -7.20 -14.57
N GLN A 70 7.50 -7.92 -14.40
CA GLN A 70 7.99 -8.27 -13.07
C GLN A 70 8.57 -7.03 -12.41
N VAL A 71 8.15 -6.80 -11.16
CA VAL A 71 8.59 -5.68 -10.34
C VAL A 71 9.36 -6.25 -9.15
N ASP A 72 10.57 -5.75 -8.91
CA ASP A 72 11.44 -6.22 -7.82
C ASP A 72 11.13 -5.50 -6.50
N THR A 73 9.84 -5.26 -6.24
CA THR A 73 9.38 -4.53 -5.06
C THR A 73 8.57 -5.47 -4.18
N HIS A 74 8.98 -5.57 -2.92
CA HIS A 74 8.36 -6.45 -1.94
C HIS A 74 7.37 -5.66 -1.08
N PHE A 75 6.08 -5.83 -1.35
CA PHE A 75 5.02 -5.23 -0.53
C PHE A 75 4.77 -6.05 0.74
N SER A 76 4.29 -5.38 1.79
CA SER A 76 3.78 -6.05 2.99
C SER A 76 2.65 -7.03 2.60
N HIS A 77 2.55 -8.15 3.31
CA HIS A 77 1.50 -9.14 3.08
C HIS A 77 0.08 -8.53 3.20
N LEU A 78 -0.07 -7.47 4.01
CA LEU A 78 -1.32 -6.75 4.19
C LEU A 78 -1.81 -6.10 2.90
N ILE A 79 -0.88 -5.59 2.07
CA ILE A 79 -1.23 -4.98 0.79
C ILE A 79 -1.83 -6.04 -0.14
N TYR A 80 -1.25 -7.25 -0.18
CA TYR A 80 -1.81 -8.34 -0.97
C TYR A 80 -3.18 -8.79 -0.44
N LYS A 81 -3.38 -8.84 0.89
CA LYS A 81 -4.68 -9.13 1.48
C LYS A 81 -5.73 -8.10 1.07
N THR A 82 -5.41 -6.81 1.14
CA THR A 82 -6.30 -5.74 0.66
C THR A 82 -6.64 -5.87 -0.82
N LEU A 83 -5.64 -6.15 -1.67
CA LEU A 83 -5.86 -6.29 -3.13
C LEU A 83 -6.72 -7.50 -3.50
N LEU A 84 -6.66 -8.57 -2.70
CA LEU A 84 -7.39 -9.81 -2.90
C LEU A 84 -8.71 -9.89 -2.11
N ASP A 85 -9.06 -8.83 -1.38
CA ASP A 85 -10.24 -8.78 -0.50
C ASP A 85 -10.23 -9.92 0.54
N LEU A 86 -9.06 -10.22 1.10
CA LEU A 86 -8.88 -11.25 2.12
C LEU A 86 -9.08 -10.65 3.53
N PRO A 87 -9.69 -11.42 4.45
CA PRO A 87 -9.89 -10.96 5.82
C PRO A 87 -8.56 -10.80 6.57
N PHE A 88 -8.52 -9.80 7.44
CA PHE A 88 -7.44 -9.61 8.40
C PHE A 88 -7.63 -10.52 9.62
N LEU A 89 -6.54 -11.09 10.08
CA LEU A 89 -6.45 -11.95 11.26
C LEU A 89 -5.69 -11.21 12.36
N LEU A 90 -5.91 -11.60 13.63
CA LEU A 90 -5.17 -11.02 14.75
C LEU A 90 -3.64 -11.17 14.58
N SER A 91 -3.18 -12.31 14.03
CA SER A 91 -1.75 -12.55 13.74
C SER A 91 -1.14 -11.58 12.74
N ASP A 92 -1.96 -10.94 11.89
CA ASP A 92 -1.48 -9.95 10.92
C ASP A 92 -1.01 -8.66 11.60
N LEU A 93 -1.47 -8.41 12.85
CA LEU A 93 -1.07 -7.26 13.64
C LEU A 93 0.34 -7.40 14.21
N GLU A 94 0.82 -8.62 14.47
CA GLU A 94 2.13 -8.86 15.10
C GLU A 94 3.31 -8.14 14.42
N PRO A 95 3.49 -8.20 13.08
CA PRO A 95 4.58 -7.49 12.41
C PRO A 95 4.37 -5.96 12.32
N ILE A 96 3.18 -5.44 12.65
CA ILE A 96 2.85 -4.02 12.59
C ILE A 96 2.96 -3.37 13.96
N ASP A 97 2.38 -4.02 14.96
CA ASP A 97 2.38 -3.62 16.36
C ASP A 97 2.36 -4.87 17.24
N ALA A 98 3.56 -5.32 17.59
CA ALA A 98 3.77 -6.52 18.40
C ALA A 98 3.21 -6.36 19.83
N ASP A 99 3.12 -5.14 20.35
CA ASP A 99 2.67 -4.90 21.74
C ASP A 99 1.14 -4.86 21.81
N ALA A 100 0.49 -4.23 20.85
CA ALA A 100 -0.96 -4.33 20.68
C ALA A 100 -1.39 -5.79 20.42
N TYR A 101 -0.68 -6.50 19.55
CA TYR A 101 -0.93 -7.93 19.30
C TYR A 101 -0.88 -8.77 20.59
N LYS A 102 0.20 -8.67 21.38
CA LYS A 102 0.33 -9.40 22.65
C LYS A 102 -0.78 -9.05 23.63
N SER A 103 -1.14 -7.77 23.72
CA SER A 103 -2.20 -7.29 24.62
C SER A 103 -3.56 -7.88 24.23
N LEU A 104 -3.89 -7.90 22.94
CA LEU A 104 -5.12 -8.49 22.44
C LEU A 104 -5.16 -10.01 22.60
N VAL A 105 -4.04 -10.70 22.37
CA VAL A 105 -3.91 -12.14 22.66
C VAL A 105 -4.15 -12.41 24.15
N PHE A 106 -3.54 -11.61 25.04
CA PHE A 106 -3.78 -11.73 26.48
C PHE A 106 -5.25 -11.55 26.85
N ILE A 107 -5.93 -10.53 26.30
CA ILE A 107 -7.37 -10.29 26.53
C ILE A 107 -8.21 -11.46 26.01
N ALA A 108 -7.83 -12.07 24.89
CA ALA A 108 -8.54 -13.21 24.31
C ALA A 108 -8.39 -14.51 25.13
N GLU A 109 -7.26 -14.67 25.84
CA GLU A 109 -6.93 -15.90 26.58
C GLU A 109 -7.22 -15.82 28.09
N ASN A 110 -7.49 -14.64 28.64
CA ASN A 110 -7.71 -14.41 30.07
C ASN A 110 -9.06 -13.72 30.33
N ASP A 111 -9.54 -13.72 31.58
CA ASP A 111 -10.75 -12.97 31.96
C ASP A 111 -10.47 -11.45 31.93
N PRO A 112 -11.11 -10.68 31.04
CA PRO A 112 -10.84 -9.26 30.90
C PRO A 112 -11.64 -8.40 31.91
N SER A 113 -12.49 -8.99 32.76
CA SER A 113 -13.38 -8.27 33.67
C SER A 113 -12.64 -7.29 34.60
N GLY A 114 -11.38 -7.58 34.94
CA GLY A 114 -10.52 -6.73 35.77
C GLY A 114 -9.85 -5.56 35.04
N LEU A 115 -9.91 -5.52 33.70
CA LEU A 115 -9.22 -4.52 32.88
C LEU A 115 -10.02 -3.24 32.67
N MET A 116 -11.31 -3.22 33.03
CA MET A 116 -12.22 -2.06 32.88
C MET A 116 -12.20 -1.48 31.45
N LEU A 117 -12.11 -2.35 30.45
CA LEU A 117 -12.11 -1.97 29.03
C LEU A 117 -13.53 -1.68 28.54
N ASP A 118 -13.63 -0.79 27.58
CA ASP A 118 -14.82 -0.50 26.79
C ASP A 118 -14.55 -0.75 25.30
N PHE A 119 -15.58 -0.58 24.45
CA PHE A 119 -15.47 -0.74 23.00
C PHE A 119 -15.17 0.60 22.33
N THR A 120 -14.08 1.23 22.76
CA THR A 120 -13.67 2.56 22.32
C THR A 120 -12.30 2.49 21.65
N LEU A 121 -12.17 3.10 20.47
CA LEU A 121 -10.90 3.18 19.76
C LEU A 121 -10.45 4.63 19.59
N THR A 122 -9.25 4.94 20.09
CA THR A 122 -8.63 6.25 19.87
C THR A 122 -7.63 6.17 18.72
N ILE A 123 -7.88 6.91 17.65
CA ILE A 123 -7.01 7.00 16.47
C ILE A 123 -6.45 8.41 16.36
N THR A 124 -5.14 8.52 16.16
CA THR A 124 -4.50 9.79 15.80
C THR A 124 -4.32 9.87 14.29
N GLU A 125 -5.10 10.72 13.63
CA GLU A 125 -4.98 11.03 12.20
C GLU A 125 -4.64 12.50 12.02
N PHE A 126 -3.60 12.81 11.24
CA PHE A 126 -3.18 14.20 10.95
C PHE A 126 -3.04 15.08 12.20
N ASP A 127 -2.38 14.55 13.23
CA ASP A 127 -2.20 15.17 14.55
C ASP A 127 -3.50 15.48 15.32
N GLN A 128 -4.63 14.89 14.88
CA GLN A 128 -5.92 14.97 15.56
C GLN A 128 -6.30 13.61 16.14
N MET A 129 -6.62 13.58 17.43
CA MET A 129 -7.21 12.39 18.04
C MET A 129 -8.70 12.33 17.72
N LYS A 130 -9.15 11.15 17.30
CA LYS A 130 -10.55 10.80 17.09
C LYS A 130 -10.86 9.57 17.92
N GLU A 131 -12.04 9.58 18.50
CA GLU A 131 -12.61 8.45 19.24
C GLU A 131 -13.73 7.87 18.38
N ILE A 132 -13.74 6.55 18.20
CA ILE A 132 -14.70 5.81 17.37
C ILE A 132 -15.29 4.65 18.17
#